data_AF-A0AAD3NRK4-F1
#
_entry.id   AF-A0AAD3NRK4-F1
#
_cell.length_a   1.000
_cell.length_b   1.000
_cell.length_c   1.000
_cell.angle_alpha   90.00
_cell.angle_beta   90.00
_cell.angle_gamma   90.00
#
_symmetry.space_group_name_H-M   'P 1'
#
loop_
_entity.id
_entity.type
_entity.pdbx_description
1 polymer ?
#
loop_
_entity_poly.entity_id
_entity_poly.type
_entity_poly.pdbx_seq_one_letter_code
_entity_poly.pdbx_strand_id
1 'polypeptide(L)'
;MINERIKRNPNVSALEDCSDRLKDTREQLHDSQSELKQLSNVNFMEYVEDVLTRLSGVETNQDTCLSGLKESNVPATLVSSVKDNTDNLTMLISDALAVVSTLRQQGHI
;
A
#
# COMPACT_ATOMS: atom_id res chain seq x y z
N MET A 1 11.51 -20.82 -36.86
CA MET A 1 10.13 -20.36 -36.58
C MET A 1 9.40 -21.46 -35.83
N ILE A 2 9.36 -21.42 -34.49
CA ILE A 2 8.36 -22.15 -33.68
C ILE A 2 8.01 -21.25 -32.48
N ASN A 3 6.86 -20.60 -32.61
CA ASN A 3 6.00 -19.96 -31.59
C ASN A 3 6.62 -19.17 -30.44
N GLU A 4 6.79 -17.87 -30.67
CA GLU A 4 6.82 -16.88 -29.60
C GLU A 4 5.44 -16.73 -28.93
N ARG A 5 5.48 -16.71 -27.59
CA ARG A 5 4.45 -16.26 -26.63
C ARG A 5 3.31 -17.24 -26.34
N ILE A 6 3.53 -18.06 -25.31
CA ILE A 6 2.47 -18.37 -24.34
C ILE A 6 1.95 -17.01 -23.84
N LYS A 7 0.79 -16.55 -24.33
CA LYS A 7 0.10 -15.39 -23.75
C LYS A 7 -0.29 -15.76 -22.33
N ARG A 8 0.39 -15.17 -21.35
CA ARG A 8 0.05 -15.31 -19.93
C ARG A 8 -1.42 -14.88 -19.76
N ASN A 9 -2.21 -15.65 -19.00
CA ASN A 9 -3.61 -15.34 -18.79
C ASN A 9 -3.71 -13.97 -18.10
N PRO A 10 -4.44 -12.99 -18.66
CA PRO A 10 -4.50 -11.63 -18.12
C PRO A 10 -5.02 -11.60 -16.68
N ASN A 11 -5.92 -12.52 -16.31
CA ASN A 11 -6.42 -12.62 -14.94
C ASN A 11 -5.33 -13.10 -13.97
N VAL A 12 -4.44 -13.99 -14.42
CA VAL A 12 -3.29 -14.43 -13.61
C VAL A 12 -2.31 -13.28 -13.44
N SER A 13 -2.01 -12.54 -14.52
CA SER A 13 -1.15 -11.35 -14.44
C SER A 13 -1.70 -10.31 -13.46
N ALA A 14 -2.99 -10.00 -13.52
CA ALA A 14 -3.60 -9.01 -12.64
C ALA A 14 -3.58 -9.42 -11.16
N LEU A 15 -3.72 -10.72 -10.88
CA LEU A 15 -3.60 -11.26 -9.52
C LEU A 15 -2.15 -11.25 -9.03
N GLU A 16 -1.18 -11.55 -9.90
CA GLU A 16 0.26 -11.41 -9.60
C GLU A 16 0.60 -9.94 -9.30
N ASP A 17 0.16 -9.01 -10.15
CA ASP A 17 0.40 -7.57 -9.99
C ASP A 17 -0.23 -7.05 -8.69
N CYS A 18 -1.48 -7.43 -8.39
CA CYS A 18 -2.11 -7.07 -7.12
C CYS A 18 -1.36 -7.67 -5.92
N SER A 19 -0.95 -8.94 -6.01
CA SER A 19 -0.15 -9.58 -4.95
C SER A 19 1.15 -8.82 -4.71
N ASP A 20 1.81 -8.30 -5.74
CA ASP A 20 3.03 -7.52 -5.60
C ASP A 20 2.76 -6.15 -4.98
N ARG A 21 1.67 -5.46 -5.36
CA ARG A 21 1.24 -4.23 -4.66
C ARG A 21 1.00 -4.46 -3.16
N LEU A 22 0.40 -5.58 -2.78
CA LEU A 22 0.16 -5.91 -1.38
C LEU A 22 1.44 -6.31 -0.62
N LYS A 23 2.48 -6.83 -1.30
CA LYS A 23 3.80 -7.01 -0.70
C LYS A 23 4.47 -5.66 -0.43
N ASP A 24 4.42 -4.74 -1.39
CA ASP A 24 4.91 -3.37 -1.23
C ASP A 24 4.20 -2.66 -0.06
N THR A 25 2.88 -2.82 0.05
CA THR A 25 2.10 -2.36 1.20
C THR A 25 2.66 -2.90 2.52
N ARG A 26 2.89 -4.21 2.62
CA ARG A 26 3.44 -4.82 3.85
C ARG A 26 4.82 -4.25 4.19
N GLU A 27 5.69 -4.07 3.20
CA GLU A 27 7.04 -3.52 3.40
C GLU A 27 6.97 -2.07 3.89
N GLN A 28 6.16 -1.23 3.25
CA GLN A 28 5.91 0.15 3.69
C GLN A 28 5.41 0.23 5.13
N LEU A 29 4.50 -0.66 5.55
CA LEU A 29 4.01 -0.70 6.93
C LEU A 29 5.11 -1.09 7.92
N HIS A 30 5.94 -2.07 7.57
CA HIS A 30 7.06 -2.47 8.42
C HIS A 30 8.10 -1.35 8.55
N ASP A 31 8.41 -0.67 7.46
CA ASP A 31 9.39 0.41 7.48
C ASP A 31 8.84 1.62 8.25
N SER A 32 7.54 1.97 8.08
CA SER A 32 6.88 2.98 8.91
C SER A 32 6.94 2.64 10.41
N GLN A 33 6.72 1.38 10.79
CA GLN A 33 6.88 0.97 12.19
C GLN A 33 8.33 1.09 12.68
N SER A 34 9.32 0.85 11.81
CA SER A 34 10.73 1.02 12.14
C SER A 34 11.05 2.48 12.43
N GLU A 35 10.57 3.40 11.59
CA GLU A 35 10.79 4.85 11.73
C GLU A 35 10.07 5.46 12.91
N LEU A 36 8.84 5.03 13.19
CA LEU A 36 8.10 5.46 14.38
C LEU A 36 8.85 5.12 15.69
N LYS A 37 9.70 4.08 15.70
CA LYS A 37 10.56 3.74 16.84
C LYS A 37 11.79 4.65 16.96
N GLN A 38 12.12 5.41 15.91
CA GLN A 38 13.25 6.33 15.86
C GLN A 38 12.86 7.79 16.16
N LEU A 39 11.60 8.07 16.52
CA LEU A 39 11.10 9.45 16.73
C LEU A 39 11.81 10.22 17.86
N SER A 40 12.55 9.56 18.76
CA SER A 40 13.37 10.25 19.78
C SER A 40 14.71 10.76 19.26
N ASN A 41 14.99 10.62 17.96
CA ASN A 41 16.26 10.99 17.33
C ASN A 41 16.24 12.45 16.82
N VAL A 42 17.42 13.03 16.56
CA VAL A 42 17.59 14.37 15.98
C VAL A 42 16.95 14.51 14.59
N ASN A 43 16.70 13.38 13.92
CA ASN A 43 16.04 13.32 12.61
C ASN A 43 14.52 13.11 12.72
N PHE A 44 13.88 13.50 13.83
CA PHE A 44 12.43 13.34 14.06
C PHE A 44 11.58 13.73 12.84
N MET A 45 11.81 14.91 12.26
CA MET A 45 11.03 15.39 11.12
C MET A 45 11.21 14.55 9.86
N GLU A 46 12.44 14.06 9.59
CA GLU A 46 12.71 13.18 8.46
C GLU A 46 11.91 11.88 8.60
N TYR A 47 11.95 11.25 9.78
CA TYR A 47 11.18 10.03 10.05
C TYR A 47 9.67 10.25 9.96
N VAL A 48 9.15 11.40 10.40
CA VAL A 48 7.73 11.73 10.28
C VAL A 48 7.32 11.86 8.81
N GLU A 49 8.11 12.55 7.98
CA GLU A 49 7.82 12.69 6.54
C GLU A 49 7.93 11.36 5.78
N ASP A 50 8.89 10.52 6.13
CA ASP A 50 9.03 9.18 5.54
C ASP A 50 7.83 8.30 5.88
N VAL A 51 7.38 8.31 7.13
CA VAL A 51 6.17 7.58 7.56
C VAL A 51 4.95 8.09 6.81
N LEU A 52 4.76 9.40 6.68
CA LEU A 52 3.64 9.98 5.91
C LEU A 52 3.66 9.50 4.45
N THR A 53 4.82 9.60 3.81
CA THR A 53 4.99 9.17 2.41
C THR A 53 4.66 7.70 2.23
N ARG A 54 5.10 6.83 3.15
CA ARG A 54 4.84 5.40 3.11
C ARG A 54 3.37 5.06 3.35
N LEU A 55 2.73 5.71 4.32
CA LEU A 55 1.31 5.49 4.58
C LEU A 55 0.43 5.92 3.39
N SER A 56 0.73 7.04 2.73
CA SER A 56 0.06 7.40 1.46
C SER A 56 0.38 6.43 0.32
N GLY A 57 1.58 5.86 0.31
CA GLY A 57 1.96 4.77 -0.59
C GLY A 57 1.14 3.50 -0.39
N VAL A 58 0.77 3.17 0.85
CA VAL A 58 -0.08 2.02 1.17
C VAL A 58 -1.47 2.17 0.54
N GLU A 59 -2.10 3.35 0.67
CA GLU A 59 -3.40 3.64 0.03
C GLU A 59 -3.28 3.54 -1.50
N THR A 60 -2.22 4.12 -2.08
CA THR A 60 -1.96 4.07 -3.52
C THR A 60 -1.81 2.63 -4.04
N ASN A 61 -1.12 1.77 -3.29
CA ASN A 61 -0.92 0.37 -3.65
C ASN A 61 -2.23 -0.43 -3.61
N GLN A 62 -3.10 -0.18 -2.62
CA GLN A 62 -4.43 -0.79 -2.52
C GLN A 62 -5.31 -0.38 -3.70
N ASP A 63 -5.37 0.93 -3.99
CA ASP A 63 -6.15 1.46 -5.11
C ASP A 63 -5.65 0.92 -6.46
N THR A 64 -4.33 0.82 -6.63
CA THR A 64 -3.71 0.25 -7.84
C THR A 64 -4.08 -1.23 -8.00
N CYS A 65 -3.98 -2.04 -6.94
CA CYS A 65 -4.41 -3.44 -6.98
C CYS A 65 -5.89 -3.55 -7.39
N LEU A 66 -6.78 -2.84 -6.68
CA LEU A 66 -8.22 -2.96 -6.92
C LEU A 66 -8.61 -2.50 -8.31
N SER A 67 -7.98 -1.43 -8.82
CA SER A 67 -8.21 -0.92 -10.17
C SER A 67 -7.74 -1.92 -11.22
N GLY A 68 -6.53 -2.48 -11.08
CA GLY A 68 -6.00 -3.49 -12.01
C GLY A 68 -6.84 -4.78 -12.05
N LEU A 69 -7.40 -5.21 -10.91
CA LEU A 69 -8.32 -6.33 -10.86
C LEU A 69 -9.67 -6.02 -11.53
N LYS A 70 -10.21 -4.82 -11.34
CA LYS A 70 -11.48 -4.38 -11.96
C LYS A 70 -11.38 -4.22 -13.48
N GLU A 71 -10.22 -3.82 -13.98
CA GLU A 71 -9.94 -3.69 -15.41
C GLU A 71 -9.72 -5.06 -16.09
N SER A 72 -9.55 -6.11 -15.29
CA SER A 72 -9.36 -7.49 -15.74
C SER A 72 -10.66 -8.29 -15.71
N ASN A 73 -10.70 -9.43 -16.42
CA ASN A 73 -11.85 -10.35 -16.38
C ASN A 73 -11.82 -11.26 -15.13
N VAL A 74 -11.34 -10.74 -14.00
CA VAL A 74 -11.30 -11.45 -12.73
C VAL A 74 -12.72 -11.53 -12.15
N PRO A 75 -13.14 -12.66 -11.55
CA PRO A 75 -14.48 -12.77 -10.96
C PRO A 75 -14.74 -11.67 -9.94
N ALA A 76 -15.91 -11.02 -10.03
CA ALA A 76 -16.29 -9.93 -9.13
C ALA A 76 -16.25 -10.33 -7.65
N THR A 77 -16.56 -11.59 -7.33
CA THR A 77 -16.46 -12.13 -5.96
C THR A 77 -15.03 -12.10 -5.41
N LEU A 78 -14.02 -12.32 -6.26
CA LEU A 78 -12.62 -12.23 -5.86
C LEU A 78 -12.21 -10.77 -5.66
N VAL A 79 -12.65 -9.87 -6.55
CA VAL A 79 -12.43 -8.42 -6.39
C VAL A 79 -13.03 -7.91 -5.08
N SER A 80 -14.27 -8.31 -4.75
CA SER A 80 -14.91 -7.98 -3.48
C SER A 80 -14.14 -8.52 -2.28
N SER A 81 -13.67 -9.76 -2.32
CA SER A 81 -12.89 -10.33 -1.22
C SER A 81 -11.57 -9.59 -0.99
N VAL A 82 -10.90 -9.13 -2.05
CA VAL A 82 -9.69 -8.30 -1.92
C VAL A 82 -10.07 -6.93 -1.36
N LYS A 83 -11.15 -6.31 -1.87
CA LYS A 83 -11.65 -5.01 -1.40
C LYS A 83 -11.97 -5.00 0.09
N ASP A 84 -12.68 -6.01 0.59
CA ASP A 84 -13.08 -6.07 1.99
C ASP A 84 -11.85 -6.14 2.92
N ASN A 85 -10.79 -6.81 2.49
CA ASN A 85 -9.53 -6.85 3.23
C ASN A 85 -8.79 -5.51 3.16
N THR A 86 -8.75 -4.87 1.99
CA THR A 86 -8.07 -3.58 1.84
C THR A 86 -8.80 -2.45 2.56
N ASP A 87 -10.14 -2.44 2.59
CA ASP A 87 -10.94 -1.40 3.27
C ASP A 87 -10.63 -1.33 4.77
N ASN A 88 -10.51 -2.50 5.43
CA ASN A 88 -10.11 -2.58 6.84
C ASN A 88 -8.73 -1.98 7.06
N LEU A 89 -7.80 -2.22 6.12
CA LEU A 89 -6.47 -1.64 6.19
C LEU A 89 -6.50 -0.14 5.90
N THR A 90 -7.28 0.34 4.93
CA THR A 90 -7.45 1.78 4.65
C THR A 90 -7.90 2.54 5.89
N MET A 91 -8.86 2.02 6.64
CA MET A 91 -9.33 2.65 7.88
C MET A 91 -8.20 2.81 8.92
N LEU A 92 -7.41 1.75 9.13
CA LEU A 92 -6.26 1.80 10.04
C LEU A 92 -5.20 2.82 9.58
N ILE A 93 -4.98 2.93 8.26
CA ILE A 93 -4.00 3.85 7.69
C ILE A 93 -4.47 5.29 7.76
N SER A 94 -5.76 5.55 7.56
CA SER A 94 -6.35 6.87 7.77
C SER A 94 -6.16 7.35 9.22
N ASP A 95 -6.39 6.48 10.21
CA ASP A 95 -6.15 6.79 11.62
C ASP A 95 -4.66 7.07 11.89
N ALA A 96 -3.76 6.25 11.33
CA ALA A 96 -2.33 6.43 11.47
C ALA A 96 -1.83 7.74 10.82
N LEU A 97 -2.31 8.05 9.61
CA LEU A 97 -2.02 9.30 8.90
C LEU A 97 -2.42 10.52 9.71
N ALA A 98 -3.58 10.48 10.37
CA ALA A 98 -4.03 11.56 11.24
C ALA A 98 -3.05 11.79 12.41
N VAL A 99 -2.64 10.72 13.09
CA VAL A 99 -1.67 10.80 14.20
C VAL A 99 -0.32 11.36 13.73
N VAL A 100 0.22 10.82 12.65
CA VAL A 100 1.54 11.23 12.14
C VAL A 100 1.49 12.66 11.60
N SER A 101 0.37 13.07 11.00
CA SER A 101 0.14 14.45 10.58
C SER A 101 0.14 15.43 11.76
N THR A 102 -0.38 15.03 12.92
CA THR A 102 -0.28 15.81 14.15
C THR A 102 1.17 15.90 14.65
N LEU A 103 1.93 14.80 14.61
CA LEU A 103 3.37 14.81 14.98
C LEU A 103 4.17 15.79 14.12
N ARG A 104 3.91 15.83 12.80
CA ARG A 104 4.52 16.79 11.88
C ARG A 104 4.27 18.25 12.29
N GLN A 105 3.05 18.55 12.74
CA GLN A 105 2.69 19.91 13.17
C GLN A 105 3.38 20.28 14.51
N GLN A 106 3.60 19.30 15.38
CA GLN A 106 4.28 19.48 16.67
C GLN A 106 5.81 19.59 16.54
N GLY A 107 6.43 19.15 15.46
CA GLY A 107 7.87 19.31 15.24
C GLY A 107 8.33 20.74 14.88
N HIS A 108 7.40 21.70 14.84
CA HIS A 108 7.66 23.12 14.53
C HIS A 108 7.70 24.04 15.77
N ILE A 109 7.80 23.47 16.99
CA ILE A 109 8.02 24.19 18.27
C ILE A 109 9.43 23.99 18.79
#